data_AF-A8LT18-F1
#
_entry.id   AF-A8LT18-F1
#
_cell.length_a   1.000
_cell.length_b   1.000
_cell.length_c   1.000
_cell.angle_alpha   90.00
_cell.angle_beta   90.00
_cell.angle_gamma   90.00
#
_symmetry.space_group_name_H-M   'P 1'
#
loop_
_entity.id
_entity.type
_entity.pdbx_description
1 polymer ?
#
loop_
_entity_poly.entity_id
_entity_poly.type
_entity_poly.pdbx_seq_one_letter_code
_entity_poly.pdbx_strand_id
1 'polypeptide(L)'
;MVRKVTPSQFRSQLRQAQSKYNQAVNRYNSAVRAHNQKVRTVVNEYNQAVSRYNSSARAHNTRVQQNRAKLQRELAKLSSSTSQPRYVTLRSSMNTVQHSYSRLEARADAGAYSENYDTILDLSEREATNSASVMNALLDNPSDPEGQDELQDSELDPILKQLSGDALDRWHGALFSLNPRNPDAARHFCTSARELLTTILDSFAPNQKVLEAMPDCDTIPSGAPSRRAKIRYFLYQNGMQDETLEEFVEEDLENVVQLFRVFNDGTHGSSGRFTHAQLLAIRKRVEGAITFLWNIIPQTLQMAA
;
A
#
# COMPACT_ATOMS: atom_id res chain seq x y z
N MET A 1 -47.84 72.42 32.28
CA MET A 1 -48.57 72.47 31.00
C MET A 1 -48.57 71.08 30.37
N VAL A 2 -49.73 70.42 30.31
CA VAL A 2 -49.87 69.10 29.68
C VAL A 2 -50.00 69.30 28.17
N ARG A 3 -49.01 68.84 27.38
CA ARG A 3 -49.10 68.88 25.92
C ARG A 3 -50.21 67.93 25.46
N LYS A 4 -51.34 68.46 24.98
CA LYS A 4 -52.42 67.68 24.37
C LYS A 4 -52.03 67.33 22.94
N VAL A 5 -51.79 66.04 22.68
CA VAL A 5 -51.50 65.51 21.34
C VAL A 5 -52.77 65.57 20.50
N THR A 6 -52.70 66.11 19.28
CA THR A 6 -53.85 66.17 18.37
C THR A 6 -54.13 64.80 17.72
N PRO A 7 -55.38 64.50 17.31
CA PRO A 7 -55.73 63.21 16.71
C PRO A 7 -54.90 62.84 15.46
N SER A 8 -54.47 63.83 14.67
CA SER A 8 -53.59 63.65 13.52
C SER A 8 -52.15 63.28 13.94
N GLN A 9 -51.62 63.93 14.99
CA GLN A 9 -50.32 63.60 15.59
C GLN A 9 -50.32 62.19 16.20
N PHE A 10 -51.41 61.78 16.84
CA PHE A 10 -51.56 60.42 17.36
C PHE A 10 -51.57 59.37 16.25
N ARG A 11 -52.35 59.58 15.17
CA ARG A 11 -52.35 58.68 14.00
C ARG A 11 -50.98 58.61 13.31
N SER A 12 -50.24 59.72 13.26
CA SER A 12 -48.87 59.73 12.73
C SER A 12 -47.92 58.94 13.61
N GLN A 13 -47.94 59.14 14.93
CA GLN A 13 -47.13 58.37 15.88
C GLN A 13 -47.44 56.87 15.82
N LEU A 14 -48.72 56.50 15.66
CA LEU A 14 -49.16 55.11 15.56
C LEU A 14 -48.66 54.44 14.27
N ARG A 15 -48.74 55.14 13.12
CA ARG A 15 -48.12 54.66 11.86
C ARG A 15 -46.61 54.53 11.95
N GLN A 16 -45.95 55.47 12.63
CA GLN A 16 -44.50 55.43 12.81
C GLN A 16 -44.07 54.28 13.72
N ALA A 17 -44.83 54.01 14.79
CA ALA A 17 -44.64 52.85 15.66
C ALA A 17 -44.87 51.54 14.90
N GLN A 18 -45.94 51.45 14.09
CA GLN A 18 -46.25 50.26 13.30
C GLN A 18 -45.20 50.01 12.19
N SER A 19 -44.70 51.06 11.54
CA SER A 19 -43.60 50.96 10.57
C SER A 19 -42.30 50.46 11.24
N LYS A 20 -41.94 51.00 12.41
CA LYS A 20 -40.79 50.52 13.19
C LYS A 20 -40.94 49.05 13.60
N TYR A 21 -42.13 48.64 14.03
CA TYR A 21 -42.43 47.24 14.35
C TYR A 21 -42.26 46.33 13.12
N ASN A 22 -42.86 46.69 11.98
CA ASN A 22 -42.74 45.92 10.74
C ASN A 22 -41.28 45.84 10.24
N GLN A 23 -40.49 46.91 10.38
CA GLN A 23 -39.07 46.90 10.07
C GLN A 23 -38.28 45.96 10.99
N ALA A 24 -38.58 45.94 12.29
CA ALA A 24 -37.95 45.03 13.24
C ALA A 24 -38.28 43.56 12.92
N VAL A 25 -39.53 43.25 12.61
CA VAL A 25 -39.98 41.91 12.19
C VAL A 25 -39.29 41.49 10.89
N ASN A 26 -39.21 42.36 9.89
CA ASN A 26 -38.52 42.04 8.63
C ASN A 26 -37.03 41.80 8.82
N ARG A 27 -36.36 42.59 9.67
CA ARG A 27 -34.95 42.38 10.03
C ARG A 27 -34.77 41.03 10.73
N TYR A 28 -35.59 40.72 11.72
CA TYR A 28 -35.56 39.43 12.41
C TYR A 28 -35.75 38.26 11.42
N ASN A 29 -36.78 38.32 10.56
CA ASN A 29 -37.05 37.30 9.57
C ASN A 29 -35.88 37.13 8.58
N SER A 30 -35.24 38.22 8.14
CA SER A 30 -34.07 38.14 7.28
C SER A 30 -32.87 37.50 7.98
N ALA A 31 -32.63 37.82 9.26
CA ALA A 31 -31.57 37.23 10.06
C ALA A 31 -31.80 35.73 10.29
N VAL A 32 -33.03 35.32 10.58
CA VAL A 32 -33.41 33.90 10.74
C VAL A 32 -33.22 33.13 9.45
N ARG A 33 -33.61 33.68 8.29
CA ARG A 33 -33.37 33.03 6.99
C ARG A 33 -31.87 32.88 6.70
N ALA A 34 -31.09 33.92 6.95
CA ALA A 34 -29.64 33.88 6.77
C ALA A 34 -28.98 32.85 7.70
N HIS A 35 -29.40 32.78 8.96
CA HIS A 35 -28.95 31.77 9.91
C HIS A 35 -29.31 30.36 9.42
N ASN A 36 -30.56 30.13 9.03
CA ASN A 36 -31.02 28.83 8.55
C ASN A 36 -30.31 28.39 7.27
N GLN A 37 -29.98 29.33 6.37
CA GLN A 37 -29.19 29.05 5.19
C GLN A 37 -27.76 28.62 5.57
N LYS A 38 -27.11 29.34 6.49
CA LYS A 38 -25.77 28.96 7.00
C LYS A 38 -25.79 27.57 7.64
N VAL A 39 -26.78 27.28 8.48
CA VAL A 39 -26.92 25.96 9.11
C VAL A 39 -27.10 24.87 8.05
N ARG A 40 -27.93 25.09 7.03
CA ARG A 40 -28.10 24.13 5.92
C ARG A 40 -26.80 23.88 5.16
N THR A 41 -26.03 24.93 4.87
CA THR A 41 -24.73 24.77 4.19
C THR A 41 -23.78 23.90 5.02
N VAL A 42 -23.63 24.20 6.31
CA VAL A 42 -22.76 23.42 7.21
C VAL A 42 -23.21 21.95 7.30
N VAL A 43 -24.52 21.72 7.43
CA VAL A 43 -25.06 20.34 7.46
C VAL A 43 -24.81 19.61 6.14
N ASN A 44 -24.96 20.28 5.00
CA ASN A 44 -24.69 19.68 3.70
C ASN A 44 -23.20 19.34 3.51
N GLU A 45 -22.29 20.24 3.90
CA GLU A 45 -20.84 20.00 3.87
C GLU A 45 -20.45 18.82 4.75
N TYR A 46 -20.99 18.76 5.97
CA TYR A 46 -20.79 17.63 6.88
C TYR A 46 -21.29 16.31 6.27
N ASN A 47 -22.52 16.30 5.73
CA ASN A 47 -23.10 15.11 5.10
C ASN A 47 -22.27 14.65 3.87
N GLN A 48 -21.72 15.57 3.10
CA GLN A 48 -20.82 15.24 1.99
C GLN A 48 -19.52 14.62 2.50
N ALA A 49 -18.91 15.17 3.56
CA ALA A 49 -17.72 14.59 4.17
C ALA A 49 -17.97 13.17 4.69
N VAL A 50 -19.09 12.97 5.40
CA VAL A 50 -19.51 11.65 5.90
C VAL A 50 -19.76 10.67 4.75
N SER A 51 -20.41 11.11 3.67
CA SER A 51 -20.65 10.24 2.51
C SER A 51 -19.35 9.82 1.83
N ARG A 52 -18.38 10.73 1.71
CA ARG A 52 -17.05 10.43 1.14
C ARG A 52 -16.31 9.43 2.02
N TYR A 53 -16.26 9.68 3.33
CA TYR A 53 -15.66 8.76 4.29
C TYR A 53 -16.29 7.36 4.20
N ASN A 54 -17.63 7.28 4.22
CA ASN A 54 -18.34 6.00 4.12
C ASN A 54 -18.07 5.28 2.79
N SER A 55 -17.97 6.00 1.67
CA SER A 55 -17.60 5.37 0.39
C SER A 55 -16.17 4.81 0.40
N SER A 56 -15.22 5.54 0.97
CA SER A 56 -13.83 5.08 1.10
C SER A 56 -13.74 3.87 2.03
N ALA A 57 -14.41 3.90 3.18
CA ALA A 57 -14.44 2.79 4.13
C ALA A 57 -15.05 1.52 3.50
N ARG A 58 -16.12 1.64 2.70
CA ARG A 58 -16.70 0.50 1.98
C ARG A 58 -15.76 -0.06 0.92
N ALA A 59 -15.09 0.80 0.16
CA ALA A 59 -14.13 0.38 -0.85
C ALA A 59 -12.95 -0.37 -0.22
N HIS A 60 -12.42 0.16 0.89
CA HIS A 60 -11.40 -0.48 1.70
C HIS A 60 -11.85 -1.86 2.20
N ASN A 61 -12.99 -1.94 2.90
CA ASN A 61 -13.51 -3.20 3.42
C ASN A 61 -13.75 -4.25 2.33
N THR A 62 -14.21 -3.81 1.16
CA THR A 62 -14.39 -4.70 0.00
C THR A 62 -13.05 -5.27 -0.47
N ARG A 63 -11.99 -4.44 -0.52
CA ARG A 63 -10.65 -4.86 -0.90
C ARG A 63 -10.06 -5.87 0.09
N VAL A 64 -10.14 -5.58 1.39
CA VAL A 64 -9.71 -6.50 2.46
C VAL A 64 -10.43 -7.84 2.34
N GLN A 65 -11.75 -7.84 2.19
CA GLN A 65 -12.51 -9.09 2.04
C GLN A 65 -12.09 -9.88 0.79
N GLN A 66 -11.84 -9.20 -0.33
CA GLN A 66 -11.38 -9.84 -1.57
C GLN A 66 -9.99 -10.44 -1.41
N ASN A 67 -9.06 -9.73 -0.75
CA ASN A 67 -7.72 -10.22 -0.46
C ASN A 67 -7.78 -11.44 0.46
N ARG A 68 -8.52 -11.38 1.58
CA ARG A 68 -8.67 -12.50 2.52
C ARG A 68 -9.24 -13.73 1.82
N ALA A 69 -10.30 -13.54 1.03
CA ALA A 69 -10.91 -14.64 0.27
C ALA A 69 -9.96 -15.21 -0.80
N LYS A 70 -9.14 -14.36 -1.43
CA LYS A 70 -8.11 -14.83 -2.37
C LYS A 70 -7.03 -15.62 -1.64
N LEU A 71 -6.48 -15.09 -0.55
CA LEU A 71 -5.47 -15.77 0.26
C LEU A 71 -5.94 -17.14 0.72
N GLN A 72 -7.14 -17.23 1.31
CA GLN A 72 -7.72 -18.50 1.76
C GLN A 72 -7.86 -19.51 0.62
N ARG A 73 -8.29 -19.08 -0.57
CA ARG A 73 -8.36 -19.95 -1.76
C ARG A 73 -6.99 -20.44 -2.20
N GLU A 74 -5.99 -19.57 -2.23
CA GLU A 74 -4.63 -19.94 -2.62
C GLU A 74 -4.00 -20.92 -1.60
N LEU A 75 -4.21 -20.70 -0.30
CA LEU A 75 -3.76 -21.64 0.74
C LEU A 75 -4.48 -22.99 0.66
N ALA A 76 -5.78 -23.00 0.35
CA ALA A 76 -6.54 -24.24 0.17
C ALA A 76 -6.04 -25.05 -1.04
N LYS A 77 -5.67 -24.39 -2.15
CA LYS A 77 -5.02 -25.08 -3.29
C LYS A 77 -3.68 -25.68 -2.87
N LEU A 78 -2.86 -24.93 -2.15
CA LEU A 78 -1.54 -25.39 -1.69
C LEU A 78 -1.62 -26.59 -0.74
N SER A 79 -2.61 -26.62 0.15
CA SER A 79 -2.80 -27.75 1.07
C SER A 79 -3.16 -29.05 0.33
N SER A 80 -3.89 -28.95 -0.79
CA SER A 80 -4.21 -30.09 -1.65
C SER A 80 -3.09 -30.48 -2.64
N SER A 81 -2.12 -29.58 -2.87
CA SER A 81 -1.08 -29.76 -3.87
C SER A 81 0.12 -30.55 -3.35
N THR A 82 0.54 -31.56 -4.12
CA THR A 82 1.72 -32.37 -3.81
C THR A 82 2.99 -31.51 -3.83
N SER A 83 3.79 -31.60 -2.77
CA SER A 83 5.06 -30.88 -2.69
C SER A 83 6.05 -31.41 -3.73
N GLN A 84 6.60 -30.51 -4.54
CA GLN A 84 7.65 -30.81 -5.51
C GLN A 84 9.02 -30.56 -4.87
N PRO A 85 10.00 -31.49 -4.95
CA PRO A 85 11.32 -31.34 -4.34
C PRO A 85 12.02 -30.03 -4.73
N ARG A 86 11.87 -29.60 -5.98
CA ARG A 86 12.45 -28.35 -6.51
C ARG A 86 11.94 -27.06 -5.86
N TYR A 87 10.79 -27.10 -5.18
CA TYR A 87 10.17 -25.92 -4.59
C TYR A 87 10.05 -25.99 -3.06
N VAL A 88 10.69 -26.96 -2.40
CA VAL A 88 10.58 -27.15 -0.95
C VAL A 88 11.04 -25.91 -0.17
N THR A 89 12.18 -25.32 -0.55
CA THR A 89 12.71 -24.12 0.11
C THR A 89 11.79 -22.92 -0.07
N LEU A 90 11.30 -22.69 -1.29
CA LEU A 90 10.36 -21.59 -1.57
C LEU A 90 9.03 -21.79 -0.83
N ARG A 91 8.50 -23.02 -0.80
CA ARG A 91 7.28 -23.37 -0.05
C ARG A 91 7.45 -23.13 1.44
N SER A 92 8.59 -23.53 2.01
CA SER A 92 8.90 -23.28 3.42
C SER A 92 8.93 -21.79 3.73
N SER A 93 9.64 -21.00 2.91
CA SER A 93 9.69 -19.54 3.07
C SER A 93 8.31 -18.90 2.90
N MET A 94 7.50 -19.34 1.95
CA MET A 94 6.12 -18.86 1.78
C MET A 94 5.28 -19.16 3.03
N ASN A 95 5.39 -20.35 3.63
CA ASN A 95 4.72 -20.65 4.90
C ASN A 95 5.20 -19.72 6.03
N THR A 96 6.48 -19.38 6.09
CA THR A 96 6.99 -18.41 7.07
C THR A 96 6.35 -17.03 6.88
N VAL A 97 6.21 -16.55 5.64
CA VAL A 97 5.48 -15.30 5.32
C VAL A 97 4.02 -15.37 5.78
N GLN A 98 3.34 -16.51 5.60
CA GLN A 98 1.96 -16.67 6.07
C GLN A 98 1.86 -16.62 7.60
N HIS A 99 2.80 -17.26 8.28
CA HIS A 99 2.83 -17.29 9.74
C HIS A 99 3.17 -15.91 10.33
N SER A 100 4.14 -15.19 9.75
CA SER A 100 4.46 -13.83 10.17
C SER A 100 3.31 -12.87 9.89
N TYR A 101 2.62 -12.98 8.75
CA TYR A 101 1.40 -12.21 8.46
C TYR A 101 0.29 -12.49 9.47
N SER A 102 0.01 -13.76 9.78
CA SER A 102 -1.02 -14.12 10.75
C SER A 102 -0.74 -13.55 12.14
N ARG A 103 0.54 -13.48 12.53
CA ARG A 103 0.96 -12.84 13.79
C ARG A 103 0.80 -11.33 13.74
N LEU A 104 1.17 -10.70 12.63
CA LEU A 104 0.98 -9.27 12.39
C LEU A 104 -0.52 -8.90 12.43
N GLU A 105 -1.38 -9.69 11.78
CA GLU A 105 -2.83 -9.49 11.78
C GLU A 105 -3.43 -9.67 13.19
N ALA A 106 -3.05 -10.74 13.91
CA ALA A 106 -3.52 -10.94 15.28
C ALA A 106 -3.06 -9.80 16.22
N ARG A 107 -1.86 -9.27 15.99
CA ARG A 107 -1.32 -8.13 16.73
C ARG A 107 -2.07 -6.84 16.38
N ALA A 108 -2.43 -6.67 15.10
CA ALA A 108 -3.29 -5.61 14.58
C ALA A 108 -4.66 -5.59 15.27
N ASP A 109 -5.34 -6.73 15.32
CA ASP A 109 -6.65 -6.87 15.95
C ASP A 109 -6.63 -6.57 17.46
N ALA A 110 -5.48 -6.77 18.12
CA ALA A 110 -5.29 -6.52 19.55
C ALA A 110 -4.94 -5.06 19.91
N GLY A 111 -4.75 -4.16 18.93
CA GLY A 111 -4.38 -2.76 19.15
C GLY A 111 -5.12 -1.78 18.24
N ALA A 112 -5.43 -0.58 18.73
CA ALA A 112 -5.95 0.49 17.87
C ALA A 112 -4.76 1.14 17.13
N TYR A 113 -4.49 0.68 15.92
CA TYR A 113 -3.42 1.22 15.09
C TYR A 113 -3.81 2.53 14.40
N SER A 114 -2.82 3.26 13.90
CA SER A 114 -3.02 4.48 13.12
C SER A 114 -3.36 4.16 11.65
N GLU A 115 -3.95 5.11 10.92
CA GLU A 115 -4.32 4.93 9.50
C GLU A 115 -3.13 4.49 8.60
N ASN A 116 -1.90 4.91 8.92
CA ASN A 116 -0.70 4.47 8.20
C ASN A 116 -0.46 2.97 8.36
N TYR A 117 -0.72 2.44 9.55
CA TYR A 117 -0.55 1.03 9.84
C TYR A 117 -1.61 0.18 9.14
N ASP A 118 -2.86 0.67 9.02
CA ASP A 118 -3.91 -0.01 8.23
C ASP A 118 -3.47 -0.18 6.77
N THR A 119 -2.89 0.86 6.18
CA THR A 119 -2.36 0.79 4.80
C THR A 119 -1.23 -0.24 4.68
N ILE A 120 -0.31 -0.28 5.66
CA ILE A 120 0.77 -1.27 5.66
C ILE A 120 0.24 -2.69 5.87
N LEU A 121 -0.76 -2.88 6.72
CA LEU A 121 -1.39 -4.18 6.96
C LEU A 121 -2.07 -4.70 5.69
N ASP A 122 -2.79 -3.83 4.96
CA ASP A 122 -3.37 -4.15 3.65
C ASP A 122 -2.31 -4.59 2.63
N LEU A 123 -1.16 -3.91 2.61
CA LEU A 123 -0.07 -4.29 1.73
C LEU A 123 0.58 -5.61 2.18
N SER A 124 0.73 -5.84 3.48
CA SER A 124 1.22 -7.11 4.03
C SER A 124 0.31 -8.28 3.64
N GLU A 125 -1.01 -8.08 3.68
CA GLU A 125 -1.98 -9.07 3.21
C GLU A 125 -1.82 -9.37 1.72
N ARG A 126 -1.62 -8.31 0.91
CA ARG A 126 -1.39 -8.45 -0.54
C ARG A 126 -0.12 -9.26 -0.80
N GLU A 127 0.96 -9.03 -0.05
CA GLU A 127 2.22 -9.78 -0.22
C GLU A 127 2.12 -11.23 0.26
N ALA A 128 1.42 -11.49 1.38
CA ALA A 128 1.06 -12.85 1.77
C ALA A 128 0.25 -13.54 0.68
N THR A 129 -0.70 -12.85 0.05
CA THR A 129 -1.48 -13.40 -1.07
C THR A 129 -0.63 -13.66 -2.31
N ASN A 130 0.27 -12.74 -2.65
CA ASN A 130 1.14 -12.84 -3.82
C ASN A 130 2.13 -14.01 -3.68
N SER A 131 2.71 -14.21 -2.49
CA SER A 131 3.62 -15.33 -2.21
C SER A 131 2.93 -16.69 -2.35
N ALA A 132 1.68 -16.82 -1.90
CA ALA A 132 0.88 -18.03 -2.11
C ALA A 132 0.49 -18.22 -3.59
N SER A 133 0.09 -17.14 -4.27
CA SER A 133 -0.32 -17.16 -5.68
C SER A 133 0.81 -17.60 -6.61
N VAL A 134 2.03 -17.08 -6.42
CA VAL A 134 3.18 -17.49 -7.24
C VAL A 134 3.54 -18.95 -7.00
N MET A 135 3.44 -19.43 -5.75
CA MET A 135 3.70 -20.83 -5.43
C MET A 135 2.71 -21.77 -6.15
N ASN A 136 1.41 -21.43 -6.16
CA ASN A 136 0.43 -22.21 -6.92
C ASN A 136 0.72 -22.18 -8.42
N ALA A 137 1.05 -21.01 -8.99
CA ALA A 137 1.39 -20.92 -10.42
C ALA A 137 2.60 -21.79 -10.80
N LEU A 138 3.59 -21.89 -9.92
CA LEU A 138 4.75 -22.76 -10.11
C LEU A 138 4.40 -24.26 -10.02
N LEU A 139 3.47 -24.64 -9.16
CA LEU A 139 3.03 -26.03 -8.97
C LEU A 139 2.08 -26.51 -10.07
N ASP A 140 1.07 -25.69 -10.40
CA ASP A 140 -0.01 -26.05 -11.33
C ASP A 140 0.45 -26.07 -12.79
N ASN A 141 1.54 -25.35 -13.10
CA ASN A 141 2.04 -25.15 -14.46
C ASN A 141 0.92 -24.76 -15.46
N PRO A 142 0.20 -23.65 -15.18
CA PRO A 142 -0.99 -23.27 -15.94
C PRO A 142 -0.64 -23.00 -17.40
N SER A 143 -1.57 -23.36 -18.28
CA SER A 143 -1.47 -23.05 -19.71
C SER A 143 -1.46 -21.54 -19.95
N ASP A 144 -0.75 -21.12 -21.00
CA ASP A 144 -0.65 -19.70 -21.34
C ASP A 144 -2.02 -19.14 -21.75
N PRO A 145 -2.47 -18.03 -21.15
CA PRO A 145 -3.66 -17.33 -21.65
C PRO A 145 -3.40 -16.81 -23.08
N GLU A 146 -4.45 -16.77 -23.90
CA GLU A 146 -4.39 -16.16 -25.22
C GLU A 146 -4.31 -14.62 -25.08
N GLY A 147 -3.09 -14.06 -25.04
CA GLY A 147 -2.83 -12.62 -24.99
C GLY A 147 -1.37 -12.33 -24.64
N GLN A 148 -0.71 -11.42 -25.36
CA GLN A 148 0.77 -11.24 -25.31
C GLN A 148 1.24 -9.97 -24.58
N ASP A 149 0.37 -9.07 -24.14
CA ASP A 149 0.78 -7.70 -23.77
C ASP A 149 0.89 -7.40 -22.25
N GLU A 150 0.41 -8.26 -21.35
CA GLU A 150 0.39 -7.96 -19.90
C GLU A 150 1.77 -8.03 -19.20
N LEU A 151 2.87 -8.40 -19.88
CA LEU A 151 4.19 -8.51 -19.24
C LEU A 151 5.00 -7.21 -19.24
N GLN A 152 4.60 -6.19 -20.03
CA GLN A 152 5.36 -4.94 -20.16
C GLN A 152 4.76 -3.77 -19.37
N ASP A 153 3.45 -3.79 -19.07
CA ASP A 153 2.76 -2.68 -18.39
C ASP A 153 3.01 -2.68 -16.87
N SER A 154 3.81 -1.74 -16.36
CA SER A 154 4.30 -1.73 -14.97
C SER A 154 3.72 -0.62 -14.12
N GLU A 155 3.16 -1.00 -12.96
CA GLU A 155 2.72 -0.06 -11.92
C GLU A 155 3.90 0.61 -11.19
N LEU A 156 5.14 0.11 -11.37
CA LEU A 156 6.32 0.65 -10.72
C LEU A 156 6.88 1.91 -11.39
N ASP A 157 6.45 2.24 -12.60
CA ASP A 157 7.00 3.37 -13.36
C ASP A 157 7.03 4.69 -12.59
N PRO A 158 5.98 5.11 -11.85
CA PRO A 158 6.02 6.31 -11.03
C PRO A 158 7.05 6.23 -9.89
N ILE A 159 7.14 5.08 -9.23
CA ILE A 159 8.08 4.82 -8.12
C ILE A 159 9.53 4.91 -8.63
N LEU A 160 9.81 4.25 -9.76
CA LEU A 160 11.15 4.17 -10.30
C LEU A 160 11.63 5.49 -10.90
N LYS A 161 10.72 6.26 -11.52
CA LYS A 161 11.03 7.63 -11.96
C LYS A 161 11.45 8.53 -10.81
N GLN A 162 10.86 8.34 -9.62
CA GLN A 162 11.24 9.10 -8.43
C GLN A 162 12.59 8.63 -7.86
N LEU A 163 12.92 7.34 -7.99
CA LEU A 163 14.21 6.79 -7.56
C LEU A 163 15.37 7.26 -8.45
N SER A 164 15.32 6.94 -9.76
CA SER A 164 16.28 7.42 -10.77
C SER A 164 15.86 6.96 -12.18
N GLY A 165 16.28 7.68 -13.22
CA GLY A 165 16.09 7.26 -14.62
C GLY A 165 16.74 5.90 -14.92
N ASP A 166 17.92 5.65 -14.35
CA ASP A 166 18.66 4.39 -14.49
C ASP A 166 17.91 3.20 -13.86
N ALA A 167 17.24 3.40 -12.71
CA ALA A 167 16.40 2.37 -12.10
C ALA A 167 15.17 2.03 -12.98
N LEU A 168 14.55 3.04 -13.60
CA LEU A 168 13.46 2.84 -14.56
C LEU A 168 13.94 2.06 -15.79
N ASP A 169 15.05 2.47 -16.40
CA ASP A 169 15.59 1.83 -17.60
C ASP A 169 15.98 0.37 -17.33
N ARG A 170 16.62 0.09 -16.18
CA ARG A 170 16.93 -1.29 -15.75
C ARG A 170 15.67 -2.13 -15.59
N TRP A 171 14.61 -1.57 -15.00
CA TRP A 171 13.35 -2.29 -14.82
C TRP A 171 12.65 -2.58 -16.16
N HIS A 172 12.60 -1.61 -17.06
CA HIS A 172 12.06 -1.83 -18.41
C HIS A 172 12.87 -2.87 -19.19
N GLY A 173 14.20 -2.86 -19.06
CA GLY A 173 15.06 -3.92 -19.59
C GLY A 173 14.73 -5.30 -19.00
N ALA A 174 14.46 -5.37 -17.69
CA ALA A 174 14.05 -6.60 -17.02
C ALA A 174 12.71 -7.13 -17.56
N LEU A 175 11.70 -6.27 -17.71
CA LEU A 175 10.40 -6.63 -18.26
C LEU A 175 10.49 -7.05 -19.73
N PHE A 176 11.27 -6.33 -20.53
CA PHE A 176 11.53 -6.70 -21.92
C PHE A 176 12.17 -8.09 -22.03
N SER A 177 13.01 -8.46 -21.06
CA SER A 177 13.65 -9.77 -21.04
C SER A 177 12.68 -10.92 -20.72
N LEU A 178 11.56 -10.66 -20.02
CA LEU A 178 10.55 -11.66 -19.64
C LEU A 178 9.80 -12.19 -20.87
N ASN A 179 10.38 -13.19 -21.51
CA ASN A 179 9.80 -13.86 -22.65
C ASN A 179 9.97 -15.39 -22.50
N PRO A 180 8.91 -16.20 -22.59
CA PRO A 180 9.01 -17.66 -22.53
C PRO A 180 9.98 -18.26 -23.54
N ARG A 181 10.25 -17.56 -24.66
CA ARG A 181 11.19 -18.00 -25.71
C ARG A 181 12.64 -17.67 -25.41
N ASN A 182 12.91 -16.78 -24.46
CA ASN A 182 14.25 -16.38 -24.05
C ASN A 182 14.70 -17.23 -22.86
N PRO A 183 15.67 -18.15 -23.02
CA PRO A 183 16.13 -19.01 -21.94
C PRO A 183 16.83 -18.23 -20.80
N ASP A 184 17.36 -17.05 -21.10
CA ASP A 184 18.04 -16.20 -20.11
C ASP A 184 17.12 -15.11 -19.52
N ALA A 185 15.85 -15.05 -19.94
CA ALA A 185 14.84 -14.11 -19.43
C ALA A 185 14.80 -14.04 -17.90
N ALA A 186 14.77 -15.22 -17.29
CA ALA A 186 14.69 -15.35 -15.84
C ALA A 186 15.92 -14.80 -15.14
N ARG A 187 17.11 -15.10 -15.67
CA ARG A 187 18.38 -14.62 -15.09
C ARG A 187 18.47 -13.10 -15.17
N HIS A 188 18.14 -12.52 -16.33
CA HIS A 188 18.17 -11.07 -16.50
C HIS A 188 17.17 -10.38 -15.58
N PHE A 189 15.91 -10.85 -15.56
CA PHE A 189 14.89 -10.31 -14.68
C PHE A 189 15.27 -10.40 -13.20
N CYS A 190 15.71 -11.57 -12.73
CA CYS A 190 16.15 -11.78 -11.34
C CYS A 190 17.30 -10.86 -10.93
N THR A 191 18.30 -10.69 -11.81
CA THR A 191 19.45 -9.84 -11.53
C THR A 191 19.02 -8.39 -11.39
N SER A 192 18.27 -7.86 -12.36
CA SER A 192 17.79 -6.49 -12.32
C SER A 192 16.84 -6.22 -11.15
N ALA A 193 15.93 -7.15 -10.84
CA ALA A 193 15.02 -7.02 -9.70
C ALA A 193 15.78 -7.03 -8.35
N ARG A 194 16.79 -7.88 -8.20
CA ARG A 194 17.64 -7.91 -7.00
C ARG A 194 18.43 -6.61 -6.85
N GLU A 195 19.07 -6.16 -7.92
CA GLU A 195 19.83 -4.90 -7.93
C GLU A 195 18.93 -3.71 -7.57
N LEU A 196 17.70 -3.69 -8.05
CA LEU A 196 16.72 -2.67 -7.73
C LEU A 196 16.34 -2.68 -6.24
N LEU A 197 16.04 -3.84 -5.65
CA LEU A 197 15.76 -3.96 -4.21
C LEU A 197 16.94 -3.49 -3.36
N THR A 198 18.16 -3.88 -3.72
CA THR A 198 19.38 -3.43 -3.05
C THR A 198 19.57 -1.91 -3.19
N THR A 199 19.36 -1.37 -4.39
CA THR A 199 19.51 0.07 -4.65
C THR A 199 18.50 0.89 -3.84
N ILE A 200 17.24 0.44 -3.74
CA ILE A 200 16.23 1.08 -2.90
C ILE A 200 16.70 1.09 -1.44
N LEU A 201 17.11 -0.06 -0.90
CA LEU A 201 17.60 -0.16 0.48
C LEU A 201 18.80 0.76 0.75
N ASP A 202 19.79 0.75 -0.14
CA ASP A 202 21.03 1.51 0.05
C ASP A 202 20.86 3.02 -0.14
N SER A 203 19.94 3.43 -1.03
CA SER A 203 19.67 4.85 -1.29
C SER A 203 18.95 5.51 -0.10
N PHE A 204 17.98 4.82 0.50
CA PHE A 204 17.17 5.39 1.58
C PHE A 204 17.63 5.01 2.99
N ALA A 205 18.41 3.93 3.14
CA ALA A 205 19.07 3.56 4.38
C ALA A 205 20.60 3.45 4.19
N PRO A 206 21.30 4.59 3.96
CA PRO A 206 22.76 4.61 3.93
C PRO A 206 23.35 4.10 5.25
N ASN A 207 24.39 3.27 5.16
CA ASN A 207 24.97 2.59 6.33
C ASN A 207 25.28 3.55 7.48
N GLN A 208 25.84 4.73 7.18
CA GLN A 208 26.17 5.75 8.18
C GLN A 208 24.92 6.22 8.94
N LYS A 209 23.84 6.57 8.23
CA LYS A 209 22.59 7.05 8.85
C LYS A 209 21.93 5.98 9.71
N VAL A 210 22.00 4.73 9.28
CA VAL A 210 21.44 3.58 10.02
C VAL A 210 22.23 3.37 11.31
N LEU A 211 23.57 3.36 11.25
CA LEU A 211 24.44 3.19 12.43
C LEU A 211 24.34 4.37 13.40
N GLU A 212 24.16 5.60 12.91
CA GLU A 212 23.93 6.78 13.75
C GLU A 212 22.59 6.71 14.50
N ALA A 213 21.53 6.29 13.80
CA ALA A 213 20.20 6.19 14.40
C ALA A 213 20.02 4.95 15.28
N MET A 214 20.72 3.86 14.97
CA MET A 214 20.63 2.58 15.66
C MET A 214 22.02 1.95 15.83
N PRO A 215 22.82 2.43 16.82
CA PRO A 215 24.19 1.97 17.04
C PRO A 215 24.31 0.47 17.32
N ASP A 216 23.31 -0.11 17.97
CA ASP A 216 23.29 -1.52 18.38
C ASP A 216 22.60 -2.44 17.35
N CYS A 217 22.48 -2.02 16.09
CA CYS A 217 21.82 -2.83 15.07
C CYS A 217 22.67 -4.00 14.58
N ASP A 218 22.01 -5.05 14.06
CA ASP A 218 22.68 -6.21 13.52
C ASP A 218 23.48 -5.85 12.27
N THR A 219 24.78 -6.19 12.27
CA THR A 219 25.71 -5.94 11.16
C THR A 219 26.18 -7.24 10.52
N ILE A 220 26.49 -7.18 9.23
CA ILE A 220 27.18 -8.27 8.53
C ILE A 220 28.70 -8.19 8.80
N PRO A 221 29.50 -9.24 8.50
CA PRO A 221 30.93 -9.27 8.83
C PRO A 221 31.78 -8.10 8.31
N SER A 222 31.32 -7.39 7.27
CA SER A 222 31.98 -6.16 6.77
C SER A 222 31.73 -4.91 7.62
N GLY A 223 30.93 -5.01 8.69
CA GLY A 223 30.51 -3.90 9.55
C GLY A 223 29.32 -3.09 8.99
N ALA A 224 28.80 -3.43 7.82
CA ALA A 224 27.61 -2.79 7.27
C ALA A 224 26.34 -3.29 8.00
N PRO A 225 25.30 -2.44 8.19
CA PRO A 225 24.00 -2.88 8.68
C PRO A 225 23.40 -3.98 7.81
N SER A 226 22.79 -4.97 8.45
CA SER A 226 22.02 -6.02 7.77
C SER A 226 20.79 -5.45 7.04
N ARG A 227 20.22 -6.22 6.10
CA ARG A 227 18.93 -5.88 5.45
C ARG A 227 17.85 -5.62 6.50
N ARG A 228 17.74 -6.51 7.48
CA ARG A 228 16.82 -6.38 8.62
C ARG A 228 17.03 -5.08 9.39
N ALA A 229 18.29 -4.68 9.66
CA ALA A 229 18.59 -3.39 10.28
C ALA A 229 18.14 -2.20 9.43
N LYS A 230 18.30 -2.26 8.10
CA LYS A 230 17.81 -1.21 7.19
C LYS A 230 16.28 -1.13 7.15
N ILE A 231 15.58 -2.26 7.20
CA ILE A 231 14.12 -2.30 7.33
C ILE A 231 13.68 -1.67 8.65
N ARG A 232 14.31 -2.07 9.76
CA ARG A 232 14.05 -1.49 11.09
C ARG A 232 14.26 0.02 11.08
N TYR A 233 15.25 0.52 10.35
CA TYR A 233 15.48 1.96 10.19
C TYR A 233 14.28 2.66 9.52
N PHE A 234 13.72 2.11 8.45
CA PHE A 234 12.54 2.68 7.80
C PHE A 234 11.31 2.72 8.72
N LEU A 235 11.06 1.61 9.42
CA LEU A 235 9.96 1.50 10.37
C LEU A 235 10.14 2.48 11.55
N TYR A 236 11.36 2.62 12.06
CA TYR A 236 11.71 3.59 13.09
C TYR A 236 11.42 5.03 12.63
N GLN A 237 11.85 5.40 11.43
CA GLN A 237 11.63 6.74 10.88
C GLN A 237 10.15 7.05 10.61
N ASN A 238 9.34 6.02 10.37
CA ASN A 238 7.89 6.15 10.23
C ASN A 238 7.11 6.07 11.56
N GLY A 239 7.79 5.90 12.70
CA GLY A 239 7.13 5.72 14.00
C GLY A 239 6.39 4.38 14.13
N MET A 240 6.67 3.41 13.27
CA MET A 240 6.05 2.08 13.22
C MET A 240 6.94 1.02 13.86
N GLN A 241 7.33 1.23 15.10
CA GLN A 241 8.18 0.29 15.84
C GLN A 241 7.34 -0.92 16.31
N ASP A 242 7.19 -1.91 15.43
CA ASP A 242 6.49 -3.15 15.72
C ASP A 242 7.35 -4.33 15.25
N GLU A 243 7.74 -5.19 16.19
CA GLU A 243 8.58 -6.36 15.92
C GLU A 243 7.90 -7.34 14.96
N THR A 244 6.56 -7.48 15.04
CA THR A 244 5.82 -8.36 14.14
C THR A 244 5.79 -7.83 12.71
N LEU A 245 5.78 -6.51 12.55
CA LEU A 245 5.87 -5.88 11.24
C LEU A 245 7.29 -5.99 10.67
N GLU A 246 8.31 -5.73 11.48
CA GLU A 246 9.71 -5.91 11.08
C GLU A 246 9.98 -7.35 10.60
N GLU A 247 9.52 -8.32 11.38
CA GLU A 247 9.63 -9.74 11.05
C GLU A 247 8.89 -10.07 9.75
N PHE A 248 7.66 -9.59 9.57
CA PHE A 248 6.91 -9.80 8.34
C PHE A 248 7.67 -9.28 7.11
N VAL A 249 8.16 -8.03 7.16
CA VAL A 249 8.86 -7.41 6.01
C VAL A 249 10.14 -8.18 5.67
N GLU A 250 10.92 -8.60 6.67
CA GLU A 250 12.14 -9.36 6.43
C GLU A 250 11.85 -10.74 5.83
N GLU A 251 10.86 -11.45 6.35
CA GLU A 251 10.44 -12.76 5.80
C GLU A 251 9.87 -12.62 4.39
N ASP A 252 9.15 -11.54 4.10
CA ASP A 252 8.64 -11.25 2.77
C ASP A 252 9.77 -11.02 1.75
N LEU A 253 10.75 -10.18 2.09
CA LEU A 253 11.90 -9.93 1.22
C LEU A 253 12.78 -11.17 1.07
N GLU A 254 12.95 -11.97 2.13
CA GLU A 254 13.65 -13.25 2.02
C GLU A 254 12.92 -14.21 1.07
N ASN A 255 11.60 -14.26 1.12
CA ASN A 255 10.80 -15.06 0.20
C ASN A 255 11.01 -14.67 -1.27
N VAL A 256 11.09 -13.38 -1.58
CA VAL A 256 11.43 -12.90 -2.92
C VAL A 256 12.85 -13.35 -3.33
N VAL A 257 13.82 -13.28 -2.42
CA VAL A 257 15.19 -13.75 -2.70
C VAL A 257 15.21 -15.26 -2.97
N GLN A 258 14.44 -16.06 -2.23
CA GLN A 258 14.30 -17.50 -2.48
C GLN A 258 13.60 -17.78 -3.82
N LEU A 259 12.61 -16.97 -4.20
CA LEU A 259 11.96 -17.06 -5.51
C LEU A 259 12.98 -16.87 -6.65
N PHE A 260 13.91 -15.92 -6.52
CA PHE A 260 14.95 -15.72 -7.53
C PHE A 260 15.86 -16.94 -7.70
N ARG A 261 16.13 -17.70 -6.63
CA ARG A 261 16.91 -18.94 -6.74
C ARG A 261 16.15 -19.98 -7.56
N VAL A 262 14.88 -20.19 -7.24
CA VAL A 262 14.01 -21.10 -8.01
C VAL A 262 13.92 -20.69 -9.49
N PHE A 263 13.76 -19.39 -9.75
CA PHE A 263 13.62 -18.87 -11.09
C PHE A 263 14.92 -19.01 -11.90
N ASN A 264 16.08 -18.81 -11.26
CA ASN A 264 17.39 -19.03 -11.86
C ASN A 264 17.70 -20.53 -12.07
N ASP A 265 17.46 -21.39 -11.08
CA ASP A 265 17.77 -22.83 -11.14
C ASP A 265 16.88 -23.55 -12.16
N GLY A 266 15.64 -23.08 -12.33
CA GLY A 266 14.70 -23.56 -13.35
C GLY A 266 15.20 -23.39 -14.80
N THR A 267 16.24 -22.58 -15.03
CA THR A 267 16.83 -22.36 -16.37
C THR A 267 17.88 -23.41 -16.77
N HIS A 268 18.30 -24.29 -15.86
CA HIS A 268 19.42 -25.22 -16.09
C HIS A 268 19.02 -26.70 -16.25
N GLY A 269 17.73 -27.02 -16.38
CA GLY A 269 17.23 -28.41 -16.46
C GLY A 269 16.49 -28.75 -17.76
N SER A 270 16.38 -30.06 -18.06
CA SER A 270 15.62 -30.68 -19.16
C SER A 270 14.08 -30.51 -19.05
N SER A 271 13.62 -29.69 -18.11
CA SER A 271 12.24 -29.56 -17.68
C SER A 271 11.74 -28.12 -17.81
N GLY A 272 11.43 -27.73 -19.06
CA GLY A 272 10.43 -26.72 -19.40
C GLY A 272 10.77 -25.26 -19.08
N ARG A 273 10.69 -24.40 -20.11
CA ARG A 273 10.59 -22.94 -19.95
C ARG A 273 9.39 -22.59 -19.07
N PHE A 274 9.50 -21.55 -18.25
CA PHE A 274 8.36 -21.02 -17.51
C PHE A 274 7.26 -20.58 -18.49
N THR A 275 6.01 -20.91 -18.17
CA THR A 275 4.85 -20.45 -18.92
C THR A 275 4.70 -18.94 -18.76
N HIS A 276 4.09 -18.26 -19.73
CA HIS A 276 3.71 -16.85 -19.64
C HIS A 276 2.94 -16.56 -18.34
N ALA A 277 2.01 -17.44 -17.95
CA ALA A 277 1.27 -17.32 -16.70
C ALA A 277 2.19 -17.38 -15.45
N GLN A 278 3.21 -18.24 -15.45
CA GLN A 278 4.21 -18.28 -14.39
C GLN A 278 5.07 -17.00 -14.37
N LEU A 279 5.52 -16.53 -15.53
CA LEU A 279 6.30 -15.29 -15.63
C LEU A 279 5.50 -14.09 -15.11
N LEU A 280 4.21 -14.02 -15.43
CA LEU A 280 3.32 -12.98 -14.93
C LEU A 280 3.13 -13.06 -13.40
N ALA A 281 3.00 -14.26 -12.84
CA ALA A 281 2.90 -14.45 -11.39
C ALA A 281 4.19 -14.04 -10.67
N ILE A 282 5.36 -14.40 -11.22
CA ILE A 282 6.68 -14.00 -10.70
C ILE A 282 6.82 -12.48 -10.74
N ARG A 283 6.49 -11.88 -11.89
CA ARG A 283 6.50 -10.43 -12.07
C ARG A 283 5.64 -9.73 -11.01
N LYS A 284 4.37 -10.13 -10.87
CA LYS A 284 3.44 -9.54 -9.89
C LYS A 284 3.94 -9.67 -8.46
N ARG A 285 4.59 -10.78 -8.10
CA ARG A 285 5.18 -10.97 -6.78
C ARG A 285 6.33 -9.98 -6.53
N VAL A 286 7.21 -9.79 -7.51
CA VAL A 286 8.35 -8.87 -7.38
C VAL A 286 7.89 -7.41 -7.34
N GLU A 287 6.93 -7.04 -8.20
CA GLU A 287 6.33 -5.70 -8.18
C GLU A 287 5.62 -5.40 -6.88
N GLY A 288 4.89 -6.38 -6.34
CA GLY A 288 4.28 -6.30 -5.02
C GLY A 288 5.30 -5.97 -3.94
N ALA A 289 6.40 -6.73 -3.88
CA ALA A 289 7.45 -6.53 -2.89
C ALA A 289 8.15 -5.16 -3.01
N ILE A 290 8.44 -4.71 -4.24
CA ILE A 290 9.03 -3.38 -4.47
C ILE A 290 8.05 -2.28 -4.04
N THR A 291 6.77 -2.42 -4.39
CA THR A 291 5.73 -1.48 -3.99
C THR A 291 5.58 -1.45 -2.47
N PHE A 292 5.58 -2.60 -1.81
CA PHE A 292 5.51 -2.70 -0.36
C PHE A 292 6.71 -2.01 0.30
N LEU A 293 7.93 -2.35 -0.15
CA LEU A 293 9.16 -1.73 0.32
C LEU A 293 9.15 -0.22 0.14
N TRP A 294 8.66 0.28 -1.00
CA TRP A 294 8.53 1.71 -1.23
C TRP A 294 7.58 2.39 -0.24
N ASN A 295 6.45 1.76 0.08
CA ASN A 295 5.45 2.33 0.99
C ASN A 295 5.88 2.32 2.46
N ILE A 296 6.79 1.42 2.87
CA ILE A 296 7.37 1.47 4.22
C ILE A 296 8.51 2.47 4.35
N ILE A 297 9.01 3.04 3.25
CA ILE A 297 10.03 4.11 3.30
C ILE A 297 9.32 5.45 3.58
N PRO A 298 9.75 6.20 4.63
CA PRO A 298 9.18 7.51 4.94
C PRO A 298 9.25 8.49 3.77
N GLN A 299 8.17 9.25 3.55
CA GLN A 299 8.13 10.31 2.52
C GLN A 299 9.26 11.35 2.71
N THR A 300 9.65 11.63 3.95
CA THR A 300 10.77 12.52 4.27
C THR A 300 12.10 12.03 3.70
N LEU A 301 12.31 10.72 3.64
CA LEU A 301 13.49 10.12 3.00
C LEU A 301 13.34 10.11 1.47
N GLN A 302 12.13 9.86 0.96
CA GLN A 302 11.85 9.88 -0.48
C GLN A 302 12.04 11.27 -1.12
N MET A 303 11.84 12.34 -0.36
CA MET A 303 12.04 13.72 -0.82
C MET A 303 13.49 14.23 -0.67
N ALA A 304 14.31 13.53 0.12
CA ALA A 304 15.69 13.93 0.42
C ALA A 304 16.73 13.23 -0.45
N ALA A 305 16.32 12.22 -1.23
CA ALA A 305 17.12 11.52 -2.24
C ALA A 305 17.00 12.22 -3.60
#